data_AF-A0A167VXJ4-F1
#
_entry.id   AF-A0A167VXJ4-F1
#
_cell.length_a   1.000
_cell.length_b   1.000
_cell.length_c   1.000
_cell.angle_alpha   90.00
_cell.angle_beta   90.00
_cell.angle_gamma   90.00
#
_symmetry.space_group_name_H-M   'P 1'
#
loop_
_entity.id
_entity.type
_entity.pdbx_description
1 polymer ?
#
loop_
_entity_poly.entity_id
_entity_poly.type
_entity_poly.pdbx_seq_one_letter_code
_entity_poly.pdbx_strand_id
1 'polypeptide(L)'
;MGPFDPSDPSCIRSIEESTELNPFSMGSMTWCRPAEKCATNQSFATATINVTNANDRNHLLQGQAYIQDKLITIQKDKHQPTL
;
A
#
# COMPACT_ATOMS: atom_id res chain seq x y z
N MET A 1 18.08 6.29 5.01
CA MET A 1 16.92 5.46 4.65
C MET A 1 16.84 5.41 3.13
N GLY A 2 16.77 4.22 2.54
CA GLY A 2 16.59 4.06 1.09
C GLY A 2 15.18 4.43 0.64
N PRO A 3 14.93 4.51 -0.68
CA PRO A 3 13.58 4.71 -1.20
C PRO A 3 12.68 3.52 -0.82
N PHE A 4 11.41 3.78 -0.51
CA PHE A 4 10.42 2.72 -0.32
C PHE A 4 10.26 1.93 -1.63
N ASP A 5 10.37 0.61 -1.57
CA ASP A 5 10.14 -0.28 -2.71
C ASP A 5 8.97 -1.24 -2.38
N PRO A 6 7.81 -1.10 -3.04
CA PRO A 6 6.66 -1.99 -2.84
C PRO A 6 6.95 -3.42 -3.28
N SER A 7 7.98 -3.65 -4.09
CA SER A 7 8.40 -5.00 -4.49
C SER A 7 9.19 -5.70 -3.39
N ASP A 8 9.68 -4.97 -2.39
CA ASP A 8 10.40 -5.51 -1.24
C ASP A 8 9.40 -6.03 -0.19
N PRO A 9 9.43 -7.33 0.15
CA PRO A 9 8.56 -7.90 1.18
C PRO A 9 8.70 -7.25 2.56
N SER A 10 9.86 -6.68 2.89
CA SER A 10 10.08 -5.97 4.16
C SER A 10 9.25 -4.69 4.27
N CYS A 11 9.07 -3.99 3.14
CA CYS A 11 8.22 -2.82 3.05
C CYS A 11 6.75 -3.19 3.24
N ILE A 12 6.30 -4.29 2.63
CA ILE A 12 4.93 -4.81 2.79
C ILE A 12 4.64 -5.16 4.27
N ARG A 13 5.56 -5.88 4.91
CA ARG A 13 5.41 -6.25 6.33
C ARG A 13 5.34 -5.06 7.27
N SER A 14 6.13 -4.02 6.99
CA SER A 14 6.08 -2.79 7.79
C SER A 14 4.69 -2.13 7.74
N ILE A 15 4.01 -2.22 6.59
CA ILE A 15 2.64 -1.72 6.45
C ILE A 15 1.68 -2.62 7.22
N GLU A 16 1.82 -3.95 7.15
CA GLU A 16 0.99 -4.91 7.89
C GLU A 16 1.04 -4.63 9.39
N GLU A 17 2.25 -4.44 9.93
CA GLU A 17 2.47 -4.09 11.34
C GLU A 17 1.83 -2.73 11.68
N SER A 18 2.00 -1.71 10.84
CA SER A 18 1.43 -0.39 11.07
C SER A 18 -0.11 -0.36 11.03
N THR A 19 -0.71 -1.35 10.38
CA THR A 19 -2.16 -1.44 10.15
C THR A 19 -2.81 -2.55 10.96
N GLU A 20 -2.07 -3.14 11.91
CA GLU A 20 -2.52 -4.25 12.78
C GLU A 20 -3.13 -5.43 11.99
N LEU A 21 -2.67 -5.64 10.76
CA LEU A 21 -3.11 -6.74 9.93
C LEU A 21 -2.42 -8.05 10.34
N ASN A 22 -3.05 -9.17 9.98
CA ASN A 22 -2.39 -10.45 10.12
C ASN A 22 -1.14 -10.50 9.24
N PRO A 23 -0.06 -11.15 9.68
CA PRO A 23 1.11 -11.36 8.83
C PRO A 23 0.71 -12.06 7.53
N PHE A 24 1.27 -11.62 6.40
CA PHE A 24 1.00 -12.16 5.06
C PHE A 24 -0.43 -11.92 4.52
N SER A 25 -1.19 -11.02 5.14
CA SER A 25 -2.47 -10.54 4.59
C SER A 25 -2.28 -9.77 3.28
N MET A 26 -1.16 -9.09 3.08
CA MET A 26 -0.79 -8.42 1.84
C MET A 26 0.07 -9.35 0.97
N GLY A 27 -0.50 -9.86 -0.11
CA GLY A 27 0.17 -10.83 -0.98
C GLY A 27 1.19 -10.21 -1.93
N SER A 28 0.92 -9.01 -2.45
CA SER A 28 1.85 -8.29 -3.32
C SER A 28 1.54 -6.80 -3.36
N MET A 29 2.54 -5.98 -3.66
CA MET A 29 2.39 -4.55 -3.88
C MET A 29 3.21 -4.14 -5.09
N THR A 30 2.67 -3.27 -5.93
CA THR A 30 3.33 -2.85 -7.17
C THR A 30 3.12 -1.36 -7.40
N TRP A 31 4.18 -0.66 -7.83
CA TRP A 31 4.06 0.72 -8.26
C TRP A 31 3.13 0.86 -9.47
N CYS A 32 2.11 1.69 -9.34
CA CYS A 32 1.36 2.20 -10.49
C CYS A 32 2.03 3.45 -11.05
N ARG A 33 2.47 4.34 -10.14
CA ARG A 33 3.17 5.57 -10.46
C ARG A 33 4.22 5.84 -9.36
N PRO A 34 5.50 5.48 -9.59
CA PRO A 34 6.58 5.78 -8.67
C PRO A 34 6.79 7.29 -8.54
N ALA A 35 7.26 7.74 -7.37
CA ALA A 35 7.52 9.15 -7.08
C ALA A 35 8.46 9.81 -8.12
N GLU A 36 9.46 9.07 -8.59
CA GLU A 36 10.45 9.53 -9.58
C GLU A 36 9.85 9.84 -10.96
N LYS A 37 8.68 9.28 -11.26
CA LYS A 37 7.96 9.47 -12.54
C LYS A 37 6.82 10.48 -12.42
N CYS A 38 6.66 11.12 -11.26
CA CYS A 38 5.63 12.13 -11.08
C CYS A 38 6.11 13.49 -11.60
N ALA A 39 5.18 14.28 -12.15
CA ALA A 39 5.46 15.65 -12.53
C ALA A 39 5.84 16.49 -11.30
N THR A 40 6.63 17.55 -11.49
CA THR A 40 7.14 18.41 -10.40
C THR A 40 6.03 19.02 -9.52
N ASN A 41 4.81 19.13 -10.06
CA ASN A 41 3.63 19.63 -9.37
C ASN A 41 2.72 18.52 -8.77
N GLN A 42 3.07 17.24 -8.96
CA GLN A 42 2.39 16.07 -8.40
C GLN A 42 3.33 15.37 -7.43
N SER A 43 3.28 15.73 -6.16
CA SER A 43 4.17 15.19 -5.12
C SER A 43 3.68 13.86 -4.50
N PHE A 44 2.85 13.09 -5.20
CA PHE A 44 2.28 11.84 -4.69
C PHE A 44 2.65 10.66 -5.59
N ALA A 45 3.06 9.55 -4.97
CA ALA A 45 3.25 8.26 -5.62
C ALA A 45 2.02 7.38 -5.37
N THR A 46 1.80 6.39 -6.23
CA THR A 46 0.67 5.46 -6.08
C THR A 46 1.12 4.04 -6.36
N ALA A 47 0.76 3.13 -5.47
CA ALA A 47 0.97 1.70 -5.61
C ALA A 47 -0.36 0.97 -5.36
N THR A 48 -0.53 -0.18 -6.01
CA THR A 48 -1.64 -1.10 -5.75
C THR A 48 -1.14 -2.21 -4.86
N ILE A 49 -1.97 -2.61 -3.89
CA ILE A 49 -1.74 -3.73 -2.99
C ILE A 49 -2.80 -4.79 -3.25
N ASN A 50 -2.39 -6.04 -3.40
CA ASN A 50 -3.28 -7.18 -3.39
C ASN A 50 -3.36 -7.75 -1.98
N VAL A 51 -4.56 -7.74 -1.40
CA VAL A 51 -4.83 -8.30 -0.07
C VAL A 51 -5.51 -9.65 -0.25
N THR A 52 -5.05 -10.65 0.50
CA THR A 52 -5.44 -12.07 0.33
C THR A 52 -6.86 -12.34 0.84
N ASN A 53 -7.35 -11.59 1.83
CA ASN A 53 -8.67 -11.75 2.43
C ASN A 53 -9.48 -10.44 2.39
N ALA A 54 -10.79 -10.56 2.14
CA ALA A 54 -11.73 -9.45 2.18
C ALA A 54 -11.84 -8.77 3.56
N ASN A 55 -11.71 -9.53 4.65
CA ASN A 55 -11.75 -8.97 6.02
C ASN A 55 -10.57 -8.03 6.26
N ASP A 56 -9.36 -8.50 5.99
CA ASP A 56 -8.12 -7.72 6.12
C ASP A 56 -8.13 -6.52 5.16
N ARG A 57 -8.65 -6.69 3.94
CA ARG A 57 -8.83 -5.59 2.99
C ARG A 57 -9.75 -4.50 3.56
N ASN A 58 -10.87 -4.89 4.17
CA ASN A 58 -11.80 -3.94 4.76
C ASN A 58 -11.20 -3.25 5.99
N HIS A 59 -10.44 -3.97 6.80
CA HIS A 59 -9.70 -3.41 7.92
C HIS A 59 -8.68 -2.37 7.44
N LEU A 60 -7.90 -2.71 6.42
CA LEU A 60 -6.91 -1.83 5.79
C LEU A 60 -7.53 -0.53 5.24
N LEU A 61 -8.75 -0.59 4.72
CA LEU A 61 -9.49 0.58 4.22
C LEU A 61 -10.00 1.51 5.34
N GLN A 62 -10.15 1.00 6.56
CA GLN A 62 -10.63 1.76 7.71
C GLN A 62 -9.48 2.25 8.60
N GLY A 63 -8.32 1.59 8.52
CA GLY A 63 -7.14 1.89 9.31
C GLY A 63 -6.32 3.07 8.79
N GLN A 64 -5.36 3.47 9.61
CA GLN A 64 -4.29 4.39 9.23
C GLN A 64 -3.05 3.55 8.91
N ALA A 65 -2.38 3.88 7.81
CA ALA A 65 -1.16 3.19 7.39
C ALA A 65 -0.03 4.19 7.26
N TYR A 66 1.18 3.77 7.61
CA TYR A 66 2.36 4.63 7.60
C TYR A 66 3.47 3.99 6.77
N ILE A 67 4.12 4.81 5.96
CA ILE A 67 5.34 4.45 5.25
C ILE A 67 6.39 5.49 5.61
N GLN A 68 7.50 5.07 6.23
CA GLN A 68 8.60 5.97 6.64
C GLN A 68 8.06 7.19 7.43
N ASP A 69 7.24 6.93 8.45
CA ASP A 69 6.58 7.93 9.31
C ASP A 69 5.61 8.89 8.61
N LYS A 70 5.28 8.64 7.33
CA LYS A 70 4.30 9.41 6.59
C LYS A 70 3.00 8.64 6.51
N LEU A 71 1.91 9.30 6.92
CA LEU A 71 0.57 8.78 6.73
C LEU A 71 0.28 8.64 5.24
N ILE A 72 -0.19 7.47 4.83
CA ILE A 72 -0.63 7.22 3.45
C ILE A 72 -2.15 7.14 3.37
N THR A 73 -2.67 7.46 2.19
CA THR A 73 -4.09 7.31 1.88
C THR A 73 -4.30 5.97 1.17
N ILE A 74 -5.15 5.13 1.74
CA ILE A 74 -5.56 3.86 1.13
C ILE A 74 -6.97 4.03 0.58
N GLN A 75 -7.19 3.55 -0.63
CA GLN A 75 -8.50 3.56 -1.27
C GLN A 75 -8.72 2.27 -2.04
N LYS A 76 -9.98 1.86 -2.16
CA LYS A 76 -10.35 0.70 -2.98
C LYS A 76 -10.08 1.02 -4.45
N ASP A 77 -9.35 0.15 -5.13
CA ASP A 77 -9.24 0.24 -6.58
C ASP A 77 -10.60 -0.01 -7.22
N LYS A 78 -11.11 0.98 -7.96
CA LYS A 78 -12.42 0.93 -8.62
C LYS A 78 -12.35 0.31 -10.02
N HIS A 79 -11.15 0.06 -10.54
CA HIS A 79 -10.96 -0.52 -11.87
C HIS A 79 -10.87 -2.04 -11.87
N GLN A 80 -10.67 -2.68 -10.70
CA GLN A 80 -10.80 -4.12 -10.57
C GLN A 80 -12.26 -4.51 -10.36
N PRO A 81 -12.88 -5.31 -11.26
CA PRO A 81 -14.21 -5.84 -11.02
C PRO A 81 -14.18 -6.75 -9.80
N THR A 82 -15.14 -6.56 -8.89
CA THR A 82 -15.48 -7.55 -7.86
C THR A 82 -15.94 -8.82 -8.57
N LEU A 83 -15.04 -9.80 -8.71
CA LEU A 83 -15.40 -11.19 -8.91
C LEU A 83 -16.00 -11.75 -7.62
#